data_AF-W0RCF9-F1
#
_entry.id   AF-W0RCF9-F1
#
_cell.length_a   1.000
_cell.length_b   1.000
_cell.length_c   1.000
_cell.angle_alpha   90.00
_cell.angle_beta   90.00
_cell.angle_gamma   90.00
#
_symmetry.space_group_name_H-M   'P 1'
#
loop_
_entity.id
_entity.type
_entity.pdbx_description
1 polymer ?
#
loop_
_entity_poly.entity_id
_entity_poly.type
_entity_poly.pdbx_seq_one_letter_code
_entity_poly.pdbx_strand_id
1 'polypeptide(L)'
;MRATYRRLVVALAAGAACGACRTAHSAPAVPVREVVSGCAGGITGGGGGAALLPNGTLYRWTRDRAGADDRRTLVRTDTALAADVFGRLASMRFLGITHHEPGNMTCFVRARTDSGAHEVSWPSSDTRAPRAVRDLFQRLQTAAGGA
;
A
#
# COMPACT_ATOMS: atom_id res chain seq x y z
N MET A 1 66.86 -10.43 57.13
CA MET A 1 67.62 -9.46 56.31
C MET A 1 66.69 -8.85 55.28
N ARG A 2 66.94 -7.58 54.93
CA ARG A 2 66.07 -6.59 54.24
C ARG A 2 65.97 -6.79 52.72
N ALA A 3 65.16 -5.90 52.09
CA ALA A 3 65.03 -5.49 50.67
C ALA A 3 63.84 -6.16 49.93
N THR A 4 62.68 -5.54 49.66
CA THR A 4 62.25 -4.24 49.10
C THR A 4 62.31 -4.15 47.56
N TYR A 5 61.18 -3.71 46.96
CA TYR A 5 60.91 -3.22 45.59
C TYR A 5 60.64 -4.29 44.50
N ARG A 6 59.77 -4.09 43.49
CA ARG A 6 59.14 -2.87 42.96
C ARG A 6 57.86 -3.26 42.18
N ARG A 7 56.80 -2.47 42.32
CA ARG A 7 55.58 -2.55 41.50
C ARG A 7 55.89 -2.24 40.02
N LEU A 8 55.22 -2.92 39.11
CA LEU A 8 54.88 -2.38 37.79
C LEU A 8 53.43 -2.76 37.46
N VAL A 9 52.57 -1.77 37.63
CA VAL A 9 51.21 -1.72 37.12
C VAL A 9 51.33 -1.32 35.65
N VAL A 10 50.79 -2.12 34.75
CA VAL A 10 50.43 -1.67 33.40
C VAL A 10 48.96 -2.02 33.21
N ALA A 11 48.13 -1.00 33.34
CA ALA A 11 46.74 -1.03 32.92
C ALA A 11 46.70 -1.07 31.38
N LEU A 12 45.91 -1.98 30.80
CA LEU A 12 45.53 -1.91 29.40
C LEU A 12 44.02 -1.79 29.26
N ALA A 13 43.65 -0.89 28.35
CA ALA A 13 42.38 -0.20 28.24
C ALA A 13 41.16 -1.10 28.02
N ALA A 14 40.08 -0.73 28.69
CA ALA A 14 38.72 -1.13 28.34
C ALA A 14 38.36 -0.52 26.97
N GLY A 15 38.30 -1.36 25.94
CA GLY A 15 37.72 -1.02 24.65
C GLY A 15 36.20 -1.06 24.75
N ALA A 16 35.58 0.11 24.93
CA ALA A 16 34.14 0.29 24.84
C ALA A 16 33.65 0.00 23.41
N ALA A 17 33.09 -1.19 23.19
CA ALA A 17 32.28 -1.46 22.01
C ALA A 17 30.96 -0.69 22.17
N CYS A 18 30.95 0.57 21.71
CA CYS A 18 29.73 1.33 21.46
C CYS A 18 28.92 0.55 20.41
N GLY A 19 28.00 -0.30 20.89
CA GLY A 19 26.89 -0.79 20.12
C GLY A 19 26.06 0.40 19.66
N ALA A 20 26.37 0.93 18.48
CA ALA A 20 25.50 1.86 17.79
C ALA A 20 24.21 1.12 17.45
N CYS A 21 23.25 1.18 18.36
CA CYS A 21 21.84 0.96 18.05
C CYS A 21 21.49 1.89 16.90
N ARG A 22 21.54 1.36 15.67
CA ARG A 22 20.88 1.96 14.53
C ARG A 22 19.39 1.88 14.84
N THR A 23 18.86 2.88 15.53
CA THR A 23 17.43 3.13 15.57
C THR A 23 17.00 3.37 14.14
N ALA A 24 16.52 2.31 13.48
CA ALA A 24 15.83 2.43 12.22
C ALA A 24 14.62 3.34 12.49
N HIS A 25 14.75 4.61 12.14
CA HIS A 25 13.65 5.55 12.21
C HIS A 25 12.64 5.13 11.15
N SER A 26 11.69 4.26 11.54
CA SER A 26 10.55 3.94 10.71
C SER A 26 9.79 5.24 10.50
N ALA A 27 9.87 5.78 9.28
CA ALA A 27 9.03 6.91 8.89
C ALA A 27 7.56 6.55 9.22
N PRO A 28 6.77 7.51 9.75
CA PRO A 28 5.38 7.26 10.07
C PRO A 28 4.65 6.78 8.81
N ALA A 29 3.87 5.70 8.96
CA ALA A 29 3.08 5.18 7.86
C ALA A 29 2.09 6.25 7.39
N VAL A 30 2.16 6.63 6.11
CA VAL A 30 1.23 7.60 5.53
C VAL A 30 -0.18 6.97 5.54
N PRO A 31 -1.16 7.57 6.24
CA PRO A 31 -2.47 6.96 6.39
C PRO A 31 -3.22 6.97 5.06
N VAL A 32 -3.66 5.79 4.63
CA VAL A 32 -4.56 5.64 3.48
C VAL A 32 -5.98 5.98 3.92
N ARG A 33 -6.64 6.89 3.20
CA ARG A 33 -8.00 7.40 3.44
C ARG A 33 -9.05 6.74 2.56
N GLU A 34 -8.64 6.17 1.44
CA GLU A 34 -9.52 5.46 0.53
C GLU A 34 -8.71 4.51 -0.35
N VAL A 35 -9.31 3.36 -0.67
CA VAL A 35 -8.79 2.42 -1.67
C VAL A 35 -9.80 2.33 -2.80
N VAL A 36 -9.36 2.59 -4.03
CA VAL A 36 -10.20 2.53 -5.22
C VAL A 36 -9.63 1.48 -6.17
N SER A 37 -10.45 0.58 -6.69
CA SER A 37 -10.08 -0.34 -7.76
C SER A 37 -11.05 -0.24 -8.91
N GLY A 38 -10.60 -0.54 -10.12
CA GLY A 38 -11.47 -0.58 -11.29
C GLY A 38 -10.74 -0.78 -12.59
N CYS A 39 -11.51 -0.92 -13.67
CA CYS A 39 -10.97 -0.84 -15.02
C CYS A 39 -11.69 0.28 -15.77
N ALA A 40 -10.93 1.05 -16.53
CA ALA A 40 -11.44 2.14 -17.34
C ALA A 40 -10.65 2.26 -18.65
N GLY A 41 -11.27 2.89 -19.64
CA GLY A 41 -10.68 3.08 -20.97
C GLY A 41 -11.61 2.57 -22.07
N GLY A 42 -11.03 2.00 -23.12
CA GLY A 42 -11.74 1.56 -24.30
C GLY A 42 -12.23 2.73 -25.14
N ILE A 43 -13.06 2.43 -26.13
CA ILE A 43 -13.55 3.40 -27.12
C ILE A 43 -14.33 4.54 -26.45
N THR A 44 -15.14 4.24 -25.43
CA THR A 44 -15.93 5.25 -24.71
C THR A 44 -15.14 5.99 -23.64
N GLY A 45 -14.01 5.41 -23.18
CA GLY A 45 -13.27 5.90 -22.01
C GLY A 45 -14.03 5.77 -20.69
N GLY A 46 -15.11 4.98 -20.66
CA GLY A 46 -15.88 4.69 -19.46
C GLY A 46 -15.18 3.68 -18.55
N GLY A 47 -15.81 3.32 -17.45
CA GLY A 47 -15.26 2.34 -16.52
C GLY A 47 -16.09 2.14 -15.25
N GLY A 48 -15.56 1.33 -14.36
CA GLY A 48 -16.19 1.08 -13.07
C GLY A 48 -15.33 0.24 -12.14
N GLY A 49 -15.80 0.13 -10.89
CA GLY A 49 -15.20 -0.73 -9.89
C GLY A 49 -15.68 -0.44 -8.48
N ALA A 50 -14.75 -0.51 -7.53
CA ALA A 50 -15.03 -0.42 -6.11
C ALA A 50 -14.26 0.73 -5.46
N ALA A 51 -14.84 1.32 -4.40
CA ALA A 51 -14.15 2.25 -3.51
C ALA A 51 -14.46 1.88 -2.05
N LEU A 52 -13.43 1.72 -1.24
CA LEU A 52 -13.52 1.31 0.16
C LEU A 52 -12.88 2.35 1.07
N LEU A 53 -13.64 2.78 2.08
CA LEU A 53 -13.18 3.68 3.13
C LEU A 53 -12.72 2.91 4.38
N PRO A 54 -11.84 3.51 5.23
CA PRO A 54 -11.34 2.88 6.45
C PRO A 54 -12.43 2.47 7.45
N ASN A 55 -13.57 3.16 7.44
CA ASN A 55 -14.72 2.84 8.29
C ASN A 55 -15.55 1.64 7.77
N GLY A 56 -15.12 0.99 6.68
CA GLY A 56 -15.83 -0.13 6.07
C GLY A 56 -16.85 0.25 5.00
N THR A 57 -17.12 1.54 4.76
CA THR A 57 -18.09 1.94 3.73
C THR A 57 -17.57 1.57 2.34
N LEU A 58 -18.30 0.68 1.66
CA LEU A 58 -17.98 0.17 0.34
C LEU A 58 -18.95 0.73 -0.69
N TYR A 59 -18.39 1.36 -1.72
CA TYR A 59 -19.13 1.84 -2.89
C TYR A 59 -18.78 1.02 -4.13
N ARG A 60 -19.76 0.88 -5.00
CA ARG A 60 -19.54 0.64 -6.42
C ARG A 60 -19.45 2.00 -7.11
N TRP A 61 -18.49 2.19 -8.00
CA TRP A 61 -18.43 3.38 -8.83
C TRP A 61 -18.52 3.03 -10.30
N THR A 62 -19.07 3.95 -11.09
CA THR A 62 -19.21 3.84 -12.55
C THR A 62 -18.92 5.18 -13.20
N ARG A 63 -18.40 5.14 -14.43
CA ARG A 63 -18.19 6.28 -15.29
C ARG A 63 -18.64 5.93 -16.69
N ASP A 64 -19.57 6.70 -17.24
CA ASP A 64 -20.19 6.36 -18.52
C ASP A 64 -19.24 6.57 -19.71
N ARG A 65 -18.39 7.61 -19.65
CA ARG A 65 -17.42 7.97 -20.71
C ARG A 65 -16.25 8.79 -20.17
N ALA A 66 -15.22 8.98 -20.99
CA ALA A 66 -14.13 9.90 -20.68
C ALA A 66 -14.66 11.30 -20.34
N GLY A 67 -14.17 11.87 -19.24
CA GLY A 67 -14.54 13.20 -18.74
C GLY A 67 -15.91 13.29 -18.05
N ALA A 68 -16.68 12.20 -17.95
CA ALA A 68 -17.88 12.17 -17.10
C ALA A 68 -17.51 11.98 -15.62
N ASP A 69 -18.37 12.46 -14.75
CA ASP A 69 -18.22 12.28 -13.30
C ASP A 69 -18.39 10.81 -12.89
N ASP A 70 -17.66 10.42 -11.85
CA ASP A 70 -17.82 9.10 -11.24
C ASP A 70 -19.10 9.08 -10.39
N ARG A 71 -20.05 8.22 -10.75
CA ARG A 71 -21.24 7.95 -9.94
C ARG A 71 -20.95 6.84 -8.95
N ARG A 72 -21.20 7.11 -7.66
CA ARG A 72 -20.99 6.16 -6.56
C ARG A 72 -22.31 5.67 -5.98
N THR A 73 -22.43 4.36 -5.83
CA THR A 73 -23.58 3.69 -5.21
C THR A 73 -23.09 2.96 -3.98
N LEU A 74 -23.67 3.25 -2.82
CA LEU A 74 -23.37 2.53 -1.59
C LEU A 74 -23.77 1.06 -1.75
N VAL A 75 -22.82 0.15 -1.51
CA VAL A 75 -23.09 -1.30 -1.51
C VAL A 75 -23.45 -1.75 -0.10
N ARG A 76 -22.54 -1.53 0.86
CA ARG A 76 -22.71 -1.85 2.29
C ARG A 76 -21.61 -1.22 3.13
N THR A 77 -21.71 -1.37 4.45
CA THR A 77 -20.60 -1.14 5.38
C THR A 77 -20.05 -2.48 5.86
N ASP A 78 -18.75 -2.70 5.67
CA ASP A 78 -18.06 -3.96 5.94
C ASP A 78 -16.69 -3.69 6.58
N THR A 79 -16.67 -3.60 7.91
CA THR A 79 -15.47 -3.27 8.69
C THR A 79 -14.42 -4.38 8.65
N ALA A 80 -14.83 -5.65 8.51
CA ALA A 80 -13.93 -6.78 8.36
C ALA A 80 -13.20 -6.74 7.01
N LEU A 81 -13.91 -6.40 5.93
CA LEU A 81 -13.30 -6.15 4.63
C LEU A 81 -12.29 -5.00 4.70
N ALA A 82 -12.63 -3.88 5.34
CA ALA A 82 -11.70 -2.77 5.52
C ALA A 82 -10.45 -3.19 6.32
N ALA A 83 -10.60 -3.84 7.47
CA ALA A 83 -9.47 -4.30 8.26
C ALA A 83 -8.50 -5.17 7.43
N ASP A 84 -9.03 -6.14 6.67
CA ASP A 84 -8.19 -6.97 5.81
C ASP A 84 -7.57 -6.19 4.64
N VAL A 85 -8.34 -5.37 3.91
CA VAL A 85 -7.84 -4.61 2.74
C VAL A 85 -6.73 -3.64 3.15
N PHE A 86 -6.95 -2.85 4.19
CA PHE A 86 -5.96 -1.89 4.68
C PHE A 86 -4.75 -2.60 5.31
N GLY A 87 -4.97 -3.73 5.99
CA GLY A 87 -3.89 -4.59 6.47
C GLY A 87 -3.01 -5.14 5.33
N ARG A 88 -3.64 -5.58 4.22
CA ARG A 88 -2.93 -6.05 3.03
C ARG A 88 -2.10 -4.94 2.39
N LEU A 89 -2.67 -3.74 2.21
CA LEU A 89 -1.94 -2.59 1.67
C LEU A 89 -0.66 -2.28 2.46
N ALA A 90 -0.77 -2.29 3.80
CA ALA A 90 0.37 -2.10 4.69
C ALA A 90 1.39 -3.24 4.55
N SER A 91 0.93 -4.49 4.59
CA SER A 91 1.80 -5.68 4.52
C SER A 91 2.61 -5.75 3.21
N MET A 92 1.99 -5.39 2.07
CA MET A 92 2.66 -5.39 0.77
C MET A 92 3.45 -4.11 0.49
N ARG A 93 3.46 -3.16 1.44
CA ARG A 93 4.08 -1.84 1.28
C ARG A 93 3.61 -1.16 0.00
N PHE A 94 2.29 -1.15 -0.23
CA PHE A 94 1.68 -0.77 -1.51
C PHE A 94 2.18 0.58 -2.06
N LEU A 95 2.38 1.58 -1.20
CA LEU A 95 2.87 2.90 -1.59
C LEU A 95 4.30 2.90 -2.15
N GLY A 96 5.07 1.82 -1.97
CA GLY A 96 6.39 1.62 -2.55
C GLY A 96 6.40 0.78 -3.82
N ILE A 97 5.25 0.28 -4.29
CA ILE A 97 5.16 -0.52 -5.51
C ILE A 97 5.07 0.42 -6.71
N THR A 98 6.10 0.42 -7.56
CA THR A 98 6.09 1.14 -8.83
C THR A 98 5.71 0.18 -9.95
N HIS A 99 4.49 0.31 -10.47
CA HIS A 99 4.06 -0.39 -11.67
C HIS A 99 2.93 0.41 -12.35
N HIS A 100 3.22 0.95 -13.53
CA HIS A 100 2.32 1.80 -14.28
C HIS A 100 2.46 1.48 -15.76
N GLU A 101 1.65 0.53 -16.23
CA GLU A 101 1.64 0.08 -17.63
C GLU A 101 0.21 0.22 -18.18
N PRO A 102 -0.25 1.43 -18.55
CA PRO A 102 -1.59 1.59 -19.09
C PRO A 102 -1.74 0.93 -20.47
N GLY A 103 -2.95 0.48 -20.78
CA GLY A 103 -3.36 -0.01 -22.11
C GLY A 103 -4.70 0.59 -22.54
N ASN A 104 -5.24 0.14 -23.68
CA ASN A 104 -6.56 0.60 -24.16
C ASN A 104 -7.63 0.44 -23.08
N MET A 105 -7.71 -0.74 -22.46
CA MET A 105 -8.42 -0.96 -21.21
C MET A 105 -7.39 -1.10 -20.10
N THR A 106 -7.45 -0.23 -19.08
CA THR A 106 -6.50 -0.22 -17.96
C THR A 106 -7.24 -0.55 -16.68
N CYS A 107 -6.74 -1.56 -15.96
CA CYS A 107 -7.16 -1.89 -14.60
C CYS A 107 -6.19 -1.29 -13.60
N PHE A 108 -6.69 -0.93 -12.42
CA PHE A 108 -5.89 -0.27 -11.40
C PHE A 108 -6.34 -0.57 -9.98
N VAL A 109 -5.42 -0.39 -9.04
CA VAL A 109 -5.67 -0.15 -7.63
C VAL A 109 -5.01 1.17 -7.25
N ARG A 110 -5.74 2.02 -6.55
CA ARG A 110 -5.28 3.34 -6.13
C ARG A 110 -5.54 3.52 -4.63
N ALA A 111 -4.50 3.92 -3.91
CA ALA A 111 -4.58 4.33 -2.52
C ALA A 111 -4.54 5.86 -2.46
N ARG A 112 -5.55 6.49 -1.86
CA ARG A 112 -5.55 7.93 -1.57
C ARG A 112 -5.07 8.17 -0.15
N THR A 113 -4.23 9.16 0.03
CA THR A 113 -3.69 9.63 1.30
C THR A 113 -3.99 11.12 1.45
N ASP A 114 -3.66 11.70 2.61
CA ASP A 114 -3.78 13.16 2.80
C ASP A 114 -2.82 13.95 1.89
N SER A 115 -1.75 13.31 1.41
CA SER A 115 -0.72 13.91 0.56
C SER A 115 -0.91 13.70 -0.94
N GLY A 116 -1.91 12.91 -1.36
CA GLY A 116 -2.16 12.62 -2.77
C GLY A 116 -2.71 11.23 -3.02
N ALA A 117 -2.37 10.64 -4.16
CA ALA A 117 -2.76 9.29 -4.51
C ALA A 117 -1.60 8.51 -5.11
N HIS A 118 -1.49 7.24 -4.75
CA HIS A 118 -0.58 6.28 -5.35
C HIS A 118 -1.38 5.23 -6.11
N GLU A 119 -1.00 4.95 -7.36
CA GLU A 119 -1.72 4.04 -8.24
C GLU A 119 -0.79 3.00 -8.83
N VAL A 120 -1.26 1.75 -8.84
CA VAL A 120 -0.68 0.66 -9.59
C VAL A 120 -1.67 0.28 -10.69
N SER A 121 -1.23 0.33 -11.95
CA SER A 121 -2.09 0.11 -13.11
C SER A 121 -1.46 -0.79 -14.17
N TRP A 122 -2.31 -1.54 -14.88
CA TRP A 122 -1.92 -2.52 -15.89
C TRP A 122 -3.00 -2.69 -16.96
N PRO A 123 -2.69 -3.23 -18.16
CA PRO A 123 -3.71 -3.50 -19.17
C PRO A 123 -4.65 -4.62 -18.71
N SER A 124 -5.94 -4.55 -19.03
CA SER A 124 -6.93 -5.54 -18.57
C SER A 124 -6.66 -6.97 -19.05
N SER A 125 -5.94 -7.12 -20.17
CA SER A 125 -5.52 -8.40 -20.73
C SER A 125 -4.24 -8.96 -20.11
N ASP A 126 -3.59 -8.21 -19.21
CA ASP A 126 -2.24 -8.50 -18.76
C ASP A 126 -2.22 -9.07 -17.33
N THR A 127 -1.38 -10.09 -17.14
CA THR A 127 -1.10 -10.72 -15.84
C THR A 127 0.22 -10.27 -15.21
N ARG A 128 0.91 -9.26 -15.77
CA ARG A 128 2.22 -8.78 -15.29
C ARG A 128 2.17 -7.91 -14.03
N ALA A 129 1.02 -7.32 -13.67
CA ALA A 129 0.87 -6.60 -12.40
C ALA A 129 1.20 -7.50 -11.21
N PRO A 130 1.81 -7.01 -10.12
CA PRO A 130 2.16 -7.85 -8.98
C PRO A 130 0.97 -8.67 -8.46
N ARG A 131 1.15 -9.98 -8.24
CA ARG A 131 0.06 -10.90 -7.84
C ARG A 131 -0.75 -10.39 -6.65
N ALA A 132 -0.08 -9.87 -5.62
CA ALA A 132 -0.74 -9.32 -4.44
C ALA A 132 -1.70 -8.15 -4.75
N VAL A 133 -1.35 -7.32 -5.74
CA VAL A 133 -2.20 -6.21 -6.19
C VAL A 133 -3.40 -6.73 -6.97
N ARG A 134 -3.20 -7.75 -7.83
CA ARG A 134 -4.30 -8.39 -8.57
C ARG A 134 -5.27 -9.12 -7.65
N ASP A 135 -4.76 -9.81 -6.63
CA ASP A 135 -5.60 -10.49 -5.64
C ASP A 135 -6.42 -9.47 -4.83
N LEU A 136 -5.81 -8.33 -4.47
CA LEU A 136 -6.51 -7.23 -3.81
C LEU A 136 -7.60 -6.60 -4.71
N PHE A 137 -7.28 -6.39 -5.99
CA PHE A 137 -8.23 -5.92 -6.99
C PHE A 137 -9.44 -6.85 -7.07
N GLN A 138 -9.22 -8.16 -7.27
CA GLN A 138 -10.31 -9.13 -7.40
C GLN A 138 -11.18 -9.20 -6.16
N ARG A 139 -10.56 -9.10 -4.98
CA ARG A 139 -11.30 -9.08 -3.71
C ARG A 139 -12.22 -7.88 -3.59
N LEU A 140 -11.75 -6.68 -3.96
CA LEU A 140 -12.57 -5.47 -3.96
C LEU A 140 -13.71 -5.54 -4.99
N GLN A 141 -13.43 -6.05 -6.20
CA GLN A 141 -14.48 -6.22 -7.22
C GLN A 141 -15.56 -7.19 -6.77
N THR A 142 -15.16 -8.37 -6.30
CA THR A 142 -16.09 -9.39 -5.78
C THR A 142 -16.95 -8.80 -4.66
N ALA A 143 -16.35 -8.07 -3.72
CA ALA A 143 -17.09 -7.46 -2.61
C ALA A 143 -18.10 -6.40 -3.05
N ALA A 144 -17.76 -5.62 -4.09
CA ALA A 144 -18.66 -4.63 -4.67
C ALA A 144 -19.72 -5.26 -5.60
N GLY A 145 -19.61 -6.56 -5.91
CA GLY A 145 -20.45 -7.31 -6.84
C GLY A 145 -20.06 -7.12 -8.32
N GLY A 146 -18.81 -6.72 -8.60
CA GLY A 146 -18.20 -6.82 -9.91
C GLY A 146 -17.59 -8.21 -10.09
N ALA A 147 -17.86 -8.84 -11.24
CA ALA A 147 -17.19 -10.06 -11.69
C ALA A 147 -16.14 -9.68 -12.72
#